data_AF-E1R800-F1
#
_entry.id   AF-E1R800-F1
#
_cell.length_a   1.000
_cell.length_b   1.000
_cell.length_c   1.000
_cell.angle_alpha   90.00
_cell.angle_beta   90.00
_cell.angle_gamma   90.00
#
_symmetry.space_group_name_H-M   'P 1'
#
loop_
_entity.id
_entity.type
_entity.pdbx_description
1 polymer ?
#
loop_
_entity_poly.entity_id
_entity_poly.type
_entity_poly.pdbx_seq_one_letter_code
_entity_poly.pdbx_strand_id
1 'polypeptide(L)'
;MEAIAISVTLGMLVIVSITALLAKRLLVSVILMSVFSLLSALLFYLCDAPDVAITEAAVGAGVSTFIYVWAIHKTSHIDDDGKEES
;
A
#
# COMPACT_ATOMS: atom_id res chain seq x y z
N MET A 1 -22.55 -1.79 -16.32
CA MET A 1 -21.21 -1.16 -16.42
C MET A 1 -20.44 -1.31 -15.11
N GLU A 2 -21.07 -1.09 -13.97
CA GLU A 2 -20.44 -1.20 -12.63
C GLU A 2 -19.81 -2.58 -12.37
N ALA A 3 -20.51 -3.67 -12.68
CA ALA A 3 -19.96 -5.03 -12.51
C ALA A 3 -18.65 -5.27 -13.29
N ILE A 4 -18.51 -4.64 -14.47
CA ILE A 4 -17.29 -4.72 -15.28
C ILE A 4 -16.18 -3.91 -14.60
N ALA A 5 -16.49 -2.70 -14.13
CA ALA A 5 -15.54 -1.87 -13.39
C ALA A 5 -15.02 -2.59 -12.13
N ILE A 6 -15.91 -3.22 -11.34
CA ILE A 6 -15.55 -4.01 -10.16
C ILE A 6 -14.62 -5.16 -10.53
N SER A 7 -14.96 -5.92 -11.57
CA SER A 7 -14.14 -7.06 -12.04
C SER A 7 -12.74 -6.63 -12.49
N VAL A 8 -12.64 -5.49 -13.19
CA VAL A 8 -11.36 -4.92 -13.63
C VAL A 8 -10.53 -4.46 -12.42
N THR A 9 -11.14 -3.75 -11.47
CA THR A 9 -10.44 -3.29 -10.25
C THR A 9 -9.95 -4.45 -9.41
N LEU A 10 -10.73 -5.53 -9.27
CA LEU A 10 -10.29 -6.76 -8.61
C LEU A 10 -9.09 -7.40 -9.30
N GLY A 11 -9.09 -7.46 -10.64
CA GLY A 11 -7.94 -7.94 -11.40
C GLY A 11 -6.68 -7.10 -11.15
N MET A 12 -6.82 -5.77 -11.13
CA MET A 12 -5.72 -4.84 -10.83
C MET A 12 -5.20 -5.03 -9.39
N LEU A 13 -6.07 -5.22 -8.40
CA LEU A 13 -5.70 -5.49 -7.01
C LEU A 13 -4.84 -6.76 -6.89
N VAL A 14 -5.20 -7.83 -7.58
CA VAL A 14 -4.42 -9.08 -7.60
C VAL A 14 -3.02 -8.84 -8.19
N ILE A 15 -2.94 -8.15 -9.33
CA ILE A 15 -1.66 -7.86 -9.99
C ILE A 15 -0.75 -7.01 -9.09
N VAL A 16 -1.30 -5.93 -8.50
CA VAL A 16 -0.53 -5.05 -7.60
C VAL A 16 -0.09 -5.79 -6.35
N SER A 17 -0.94 -6.63 -5.76
CA SER A 17 -0.61 -7.43 -4.58
C SER A 17 0.54 -8.40 -4.86
N ILE A 18 0.49 -9.14 -5.97
CA ILE A 18 1.59 -10.03 -6.39
C ILE A 18 2.88 -9.23 -6.61
N THR A 19 2.79 -8.08 -7.28
CA THR A 19 3.95 -7.22 -7.54
C THR A 19 4.55 -6.68 -6.24
N ALA A 20 3.72 -6.33 -5.25
CA ALA A 20 4.16 -5.85 -3.94
C ALA A 20 4.93 -6.92 -3.16
N LEU A 21 4.49 -8.19 -3.26
CA LEU A 21 5.17 -9.34 -2.63
C LEU A 21 6.50 -9.68 -3.30
N LEU A 22 6.62 -9.46 -4.62
CA LEU A 22 7.84 -9.73 -5.39
C LEU A 22 8.85 -8.57 -5.34
N ALA A 23 8.51 -7.45 -4.71
CA ALA A 23 9.37 -6.28 -4.64
C ALA A 23 10.61 -6.54 -3.76
N LYS A 24 11.81 -6.41 -4.36
CA LYS A 24 13.09 -6.63 -3.66
C LYS A 24 13.45 -5.53 -2.65
N ARG A 25 12.86 -4.35 -2.77
CA ARG A 25 13.10 -3.20 -1.89
C ARG A 25 11.86 -2.94 -1.05
N LEU A 26 12.03 -2.85 0.27
CA LEU A 26 10.94 -2.59 1.20
C LEU A 26 10.17 -1.31 0.86
N LEU A 27 10.88 -0.24 0.51
CA LEU A 27 10.27 1.04 0.11
C LEU A 27 9.37 0.86 -1.13
N VAL A 28 9.81 0.08 -2.12
CA VAL A 28 9.00 -0.22 -3.32
C VAL A 28 7.77 -1.05 -2.96
N SER A 29 7.91 -2.03 -2.07
CA SER A 29 6.78 -2.82 -1.57
C SER A 29 5.74 -1.95 -0.86
N VAL A 30 6.18 -1.00 -0.02
CA VAL A 30 5.30 -0.05 0.68
C VAL A 30 4.56 0.88 -0.28
N ILE A 31 5.23 1.40 -1.31
CA ILE A 31 4.57 2.22 -2.34
C ILE A 31 3.49 1.41 -3.06
N LEU A 32 3.80 0.16 -3.44
CA LEU A 32 2.83 -0.72 -4.09
C LEU A 32 1.65 -1.07 -3.16
N MET A 33 1.91 -1.21 -1.86
CA MET A 33 0.85 -1.39 -0.85
C MET A 33 -0.05 -0.15 -0.72
N SER A 34 0.51 1.06 -0.83
CA SER A 34 -0.27 2.30 -0.88
C SER A 34 -1.17 2.37 -2.12
N VAL A 35 -0.66 1.93 -3.29
CA VAL A 35 -1.46 1.85 -4.52
C VAL A 35 -2.57 0.80 -4.38
N PHE A 36 -2.28 -0.35 -3.77
CA PHE A 36 -3.27 -1.36 -3.45
C PHE A 36 -4.40 -0.77 -2.59
N SER A 37 -4.07 0.02 -1.56
CA SER A 37 -5.08 0.66 -0.71
C SER A 37 -5.89 1.75 -1.43
N LEU A 38 -5.29 2.51 -2.36
CA LEU A 38 -6.06 3.43 -3.21
C LEU A 38 -7.04 2.69 -4.13
N LEU A 39 -6.63 1.54 -4.66
CA LEU A 39 -7.51 0.68 -5.48
C LEU A 39 -8.62 0.03 -4.66
N SER A 40 -8.37 -0.35 -3.39
CA SER A 40 -9.44 -0.85 -2.49
C SER A 40 -10.42 0.25 -2.12
N ALA A 41 -9.95 1.49 -1.88
CA ALA A 41 -10.83 2.63 -1.68
C ALA A 41 -11.73 2.90 -2.92
N LEU A 42 -11.17 2.80 -4.12
CA LEU A 42 -11.94 2.89 -5.37
C LEU A 42 -12.97 1.75 -5.49
N LEU A 43 -12.61 0.53 -5.07
CA LEU A 43 -13.52 -0.60 -5.05
C LEU A 43 -14.70 -0.36 -4.09
N PHE A 44 -14.45 0.19 -2.90
CA PHE A 44 -15.53 0.54 -1.96
C PHE A 44 -16.45 1.63 -2.50
N TYR A 45 -15.89 2.62 -3.21
CA TYR A 45 -16.70 3.63 -3.88
C TYR A 45 -17.61 3.00 -4.96
N LEU A 46 -17.10 2.04 -5.74
CA LEU A 46 -17.88 1.30 -6.74
C LEU A 46 -18.95 0.38 -6.12
N CYS A 47 -18.82 0.02 -4.85
CA CYS A 47 -19.79 -0.77 -4.09
C CYS A 47 -20.82 0.11 -3.34
N ASP A 48 -20.97 1.38 -3.70
CA ASP A 48 -21.85 2.35 -3.03
C ASP A 48 -21.55 2.55 -1.52
N ALA A 49 -20.28 2.36 -1.13
CA ALA A 49 -19.81 2.56 0.25
C ALA A 49 -18.84 3.75 0.35
N PRO A 50 -19.30 5.00 0.17
CA PRO A 50 -18.44 6.19 0.12
C PRO A 50 -17.77 6.50 1.46
N ASP A 51 -18.45 6.24 2.58
CA ASP A 51 -17.89 6.48 3.92
C ASP A 51 -16.66 5.59 4.16
N VAL A 52 -16.77 4.30 3.81
CA VAL A 52 -15.69 3.33 3.92
C VAL A 52 -14.56 3.68 2.95
N ALA A 53 -14.88 4.09 1.72
CA ALA A 53 -13.90 4.50 0.72
C ALA A 53 -13.02 5.67 1.19
N ILE A 54 -13.61 6.70 1.80
CA ILE A 54 -12.85 7.85 2.33
C ILE A 54 -11.96 7.42 3.49
N THR A 55 -12.48 6.59 4.40
CA THR A 55 -11.67 6.08 5.54
C THR A 55 -10.50 5.22 5.08
N GLU A 56 -10.70 4.36 4.08
CA GLU A 56 -9.65 3.52 3.52
C GLU A 56 -8.57 4.36 2.83
N ALA A 57 -8.95 5.34 2.01
CA ALA A 57 -7.99 6.23 1.37
C ALA A 57 -7.15 7.02 2.40
N ALA A 58 -7.76 7.51 3.47
CA ALA A 58 -7.06 8.24 4.53
C ALA A 58 -6.12 7.33 5.33
N VAL A 59 -6.61 6.16 5.77
CA VAL A 59 -5.85 5.27 6.64
C VAL A 59 -4.83 4.46 5.85
N GLY A 60 -5.23 3.77 4.79
CA GLY A 60 -4.36 2.84 4.10
C GLY A 60 -3.36 3.52 3.17
N ALA A 61 -3.75 4.52 2.39
CA ALA A 61 -2.80 5.26 1.54
C ALA A 61 -2.05 6.36 2.31
N GLY A 62 -2.69 7.01 3.28
CA GLY A 62 -2.09 8.08 4.08
C GLY A 62 -1.28 7.57 5.27
N VAL A 63 -1.99 7.10 6.31
CA VAL A 63 -1.40 6.77 7.61
C VAL A 63 -0.46 5.57 7.54
N SER A 64 -0.90 4.46 6.95
CA SER A 64 -0.10 3.22 6.89
C SER A 64 1.19 3.42 6.09
N THR A 65 1.12 4.12 4.95
CA THR A 65 2.30 4.45 4.14
C THR A 65 3.30 5.30 4.94
N PHE A 66 2.82 6.33 5.64
CA PHE A 66 3.67 7.16 6.49
C PHE A 66 4.38 6.35 7.57
N ILE A 67 3.63 5.50 8.30
CA ILE A 67 4.18 4.65 9.35
C ILE A 67 5.23 3.69 8.78
N TYR A 68 4.96 3.03 7.64
CA TYR A 68 5.90 2.09 7.05
C TYR A 68 7.18 2.77 6.53
N VAL A 69 7.07 3.92 5.90
CA VAL A 69 8.24 4.69 5.46
C VAL A 69 9.09 5.11 6.67
N TRP A 70 8.46 5.57 7.74
CA TRP A 70 9.15 5.94 8.99
C TRP A 70 9.84 4.73 9.63
N ALA A 71 9.16 3.58 9.70
CA ALA A 71 9.73 2.35 10.23
C ALA A 71 10.94 1.88 9.42
N ILE A 72 10.85 1.89 8.08
CA ILE A 72 11.98 1.53 7.19
C ILE A 72 13.15 2.48 7.42
N HIS A 73 12.89 3.79 7.50
CA HIS A 73 13.93 4.78 7.75
C HIS A 73 14.63 4.52 9.09
N LYS A 74 13.88 4.20 10.15
CA LYS A 74 14.45 3.93 11.47
C LYS A 74 15.28 2.64 11.51
N THR A 75 14.81 1.56 10.90
CA THR A 75 15.54 0.29 10.86
C THR A 75 16.80 0.39 10.01
N SER A 76 16.77 1.13 8.90
CA SER A 76 17.95 1.32 8.05
C SER A 76 19.11 2.05 8.75
N HIS A 77 18.85 2.83 9.80
CA HIS A 77 19.91 3.51 10.58
C HIS A 77 20.53 2.59 11.65
N ILE A 78 19.77 1.63 12.18
CA ILE A 78 20.26 0.69 13.20
C ILE A 78 21.33 -0.25 12.61
N ASP A 79 21.22 -0.59 11.32
CA ASP A 79 22.20 -1.44 10.63
C ASP A 79 23.56 -0.73 10.38
N ASP A 80 23.60 0.61 10.49
CA ASP A 80 24.80 1.42 10.23
C ASP A 80 25.60 1.71 11.52
N ASP A 81 24.91 1.93 12.65
CA ASP A 81 25.52 2.17 13.97
C ASP A 81 26.33 0.95 14.50
N GLY A 82 26.13 -0.25 13.95
CA GLY A 82 26.86 -1.47 14.33
C GLY A 82 28.18 -1.70 13.58
N LYS A 83 28.57 -0.81 12.66
CA LYS A 83 29.78 -0.98 11.82
C LYS A 83 30.94 -0.02 12.15
N GLU A 84 30.75 0.93 13.05
CA GLU A 84 31.83 1.85 13.47
C GLU A 84 32.71 1.32 14.63
N GLU A 85 32.42 0.12 15.16
CA GLU A 85 33.20 -0.51 16.26
C GLU A 85 34.09 -1.70 15.86
N SER A 86 34.41 -1.92 14.57
CA SER A 86 35.32 -3.01 14.13
C SER A 86 36.48 -2.51 13.29
#